data_AF-A0A6G0WXI3-F1
#
_entry.id   AF-A0A6G0WXI3-F1
#
_cell.length_a   1.000
_cell.length_b   1.000
_cell.length_c   1.000
_cell.angle_alpha   90.00
_cell.angle_beta   90.00
_cell.angle_gamma   90.00
#
_symmetry.space_group_name_H-M   'P 1'
#
loop_
_entity.id
_entity.type
_entity.pdbx_description
1 polymer ?
#
loop_
_entity_poly.entity_id
_entity_poly.type
_entity_poly.pdbx_seq_one_letter_code
_entity_poly.pdbx_strand_id
1 'polypeptide(L)'
;MHDFPWVEITTAKSVTPPLNKLRKMEDKTTESPTHVEALYEVPAQRRYVQFSTATTYIFKTAYGGSALPKDTGPAIGMSYLHVDEVVEDLHTDRSHRRSRVRKFNHLERIEMLKRAEYDVKEIATFCMDAIEIRKSRQETLDEIKQENKRKHDECEAVPAIEPVRRMRMFYPSPAIDCCQE
;
A
#
# COMPACT_ATOMS: atom_id res chain seq x y z
N MET A 1 -35.99 -30.40 14.08
CA MET A 1 -36.06 -29.81 15.43
C MET A 1 -34.65 -29.52 15.88
N HIS A 2 -34.44 -28.32 16.45
CA HIS A 2 -33.15 -27.64 16.72
C HIS A 2 -32.61 -26.90 15.48
N ASP A 3 -33.16 -25.73 15.12
CA ASP A 3 -33.12 -24.42 15.79
C ASP A 3 -31.70 -23.87 15.94
N PHE A 4 -31.21 -23.24 14.87
CA PHE A 4 -30.05 -22.36 14.87
C PHE A 4 -30.52 -20.93 15.21
N PRO A 5 -30.01 -20.29 16.27
CA PRO A 5 -30.32 -18.90 16.55
C PRO A 5 -29.52 -18.00 15.61
N TRP A 6 -30.24 -17.31 14.72
CA TRP A 6 -29.74 -16.16 13.98
C TRP A 6 -29.43 -15.04 14.99
N VAL A 7 -28.19 -14.56 15.00
CA VAL A 7 -27.82 -13.34 15.72
C VAL A 7 -28.14 -12.16 14.82
N GLU A 8 -29.06 -11.32 15.30
CA GLU A 8 -29.56 -10.12 14.64
C GLU A 8 -28.46 -9.06 14.54
N ILE A 9 -28.25 -8.55 13.32
CA ILE A 9 -27.39 -7.40 13.06
C ILE A 9 -28.17 -6.15 13.46
N THR A 10 -27.79 -5.49 14.56
CA THR A 10 -28.43 -4.25 15.00
C THR A 10 -27.98 -3.07 14.14
N THR A 11 -28.92 -2.54 13.36
CA THR A 11 -28.80 -1.36 12.51
C THR A 11 -28.53 -0.09 13.33
N ALA A 12 -27.45 0.63 12.99
CA ALA A 12 -27.13 1.93 13.55
C ALA A 12 -28.17 2.99 13.15
N LYS A 13 -28.68 3.75 14.14
CA LYS A 13 -29.60 4.88 13.95
C LYS A 13 -28.87 6.07 13.35
N SER A 14 -29.24 6.47 12.14
CA SER A 14 -28.83 7.75 11.54
C SER A 14 -29.60 8.91 12.18
N VAL A 15 -28.88 9.88 12.76
CA VAL A 15 -29.41 11.15 13.26
C VAL A 15 -29.53 12.13 12.10
N THR A 16 -30.75 12.55 11.76
CA THR A 16 -31.04 13.59 10.76
C THR A 16 -31.07 14.98 11.42
N PRO A 17 -30.40 16.00 10.86
CA PRO A 17 -30.61 17.39 11.27
C PRO A 17 -31.84 18.00 10.56
N PRO A 18 -32.51 19.01 11.16
CA PRO A 18 -33.78 19.54 10.66
C PRO A 18 -33.64 20.53 9.48
N LEU A 19 -34.70 20.54 8.68
CA LEU A 19 -34.90 21.27 7.42
C LEU A 19 -35.11 22.78 7.63
N ASN A 20 -34.41 23.60 6.83
CA ASN A 20 -34.46 25.07 6.84
C ASN A 20 -35.81 25.65 6.33
N LYS A 21 -36.24 26.76 6.92
CA LYS A 21 -37.34 27.62 6.45
C LYS A 21 -36.87 28.50 5.28
N LEU A 22 -37.62 28.46 4.18
CA LEU A 22 -37.50 29.37 3.03
C LEU A 22 -37.79 30.83 3.43
N ARG A 23 -36.95 31.76 2.96
CA ARG A 23 -37.38 33.09 2.54
C ARG A 23 -36.82 33.38 1.15
N LYS A 24 -37.71 33.87 0.31
CA LYS A 24 -37.56 34.17 -1.11
C LYS A 24 -37.21 35.65 -1.27
N MET A 25 -36.11 35.97 -1.95
CA MET A 25 -35.96 37.20 -2.72
C MET A 25 -35.00 36.92 -3.88
N GLU A 26 -35.49 37.19 -5.08
CA GLU A 26 -34.73 37.19 -6.33
C GLU A 26 -34.19 38.61 -6.53
N ASP A 27 -32.89 38.77 -6.79
CA ASP A 27 -32.42 39.81 -7.71
C ASP A 27 -31.07 39.42 -8.35
N LYS A 28 -30.92 39.87 -9.59
CA LYS A 28 -29.93 39.47 -10.60
C LYS A 28 -28.53 40.01 -10.28
N THR A 29 -27.51 39.18 -10.41
CA THR A 29 -26.32 39.45 -11.25
C THR A 29 -25.39 38.23 -11.22
N THR A 30 -24.90 37.89 -12.40
CA THR A 30 -23.88 36.89 -12.72
C THR A 30 -22.65 37.01 -11.82
N GLU A 31 -22.29 35.94 -11.13
CA GLU A 31 -20.92 35.44 -10.91
C GLU A 31 -20.99 34.16 -10.05
N SER A 32 -20.35 33.08 -10.50
CA SER A 32 -20.37 31.76 -9.87
C SER A 32 -19.76 31.82 -8.46
N PRO A 33 -20.48 31.47 -7.37
CA PRO A 33 -19.94 31.50 -6.03
C PRO A 33 -19.27 30.14 -5.76
N THR A 34 -18.13 29.89 -6.41
CA THR A 34 -17.31 28.70 -6.18
C THR A 34 -16.00 29.07 -5.52
N HIS A 35 -16.07 29.90 -4.48
CA HIS A 35 -14.97 30.04 -3.52
C HIS A 35 -15.50 30.49 -2.16
N VAL A 36 -15.93 29.53 -1.34
CA VAL A 36 -16.08 29.78 0.10
C VAL A 36 -14.72 29.50 0.72
N GLU A 37 -13.99 30.57 1.05
CA GLU A 37 -12.80 30.45 1.91
C GLU A 37 -13.25 29.89 3.27
N ALA A 38 -12.95 28.62 3.49
CA ALA A 38 -13.04 28.01 4.80
C ALA A 38 -11.89 28.53 5.67
N LEU A 39 -11.98 29.79 6.12
CA LEU A 39 -11.13 30.31 7.19
C LEU A 39 -11.60 29.76 8.53
N TYR A 40 -11.27 28.50 8.79
CA TYR A 40 -11.10 28.01 10.15
C TYR A 40 -9.65 27.57 10.30
N GLU A 41 -8.80 28.47 10.81
CA GLU A 41 -7.54 28.06 11.44
C GLU A 41 -7.88 27.35 12.77
N VAL A 42 -8.37 26.12 12.68
CA VAL A 42 -8.31 25.21 13.81
C VAL A 42 -6.85 24.79 13.90
N PRO A 43 -6.13 25.07 15.01
CA PRO A 43 -4.78 24.55 15.16
C PRO A 43 -4.87 23.04 15.00
N ALA A 44 -4.19 22.50 13.99
CA ALA A 44 -4.22 21.08 13.69
C ALA A 44 -3.65 20.33 14.89
N GLN A 45 -4.52 19.94 15.82
CA GLN A 45 -4.12 19.18 17.00
C GLN A 45 -3.55 17.86 16.50
N ARG A 46 -2.31 17.58 16.89
CA ARG A 46 -1.67 16.31 16.57
C ARG A 46 -2.43 15.21 17.31
N ARG A 47 -3.24 14.47 16.56
CA ARG A 47 -3.89 13.25 17.04
C ARG A 47 -2.91 12.11 16.88
N TYR A 48 -2.77 11.29 17.91
CA TYR A 48 -1.97 10.07 17.88
C TYR A 48 -2.90 8.87 17.96
N VAL A 49 -2.57 7.85 17.19
CA VAL A 49 -3.22 6.54 17.27
C VAL A 49 -2.22 5.57 17.86
N GLN A 50 -2.68 4.75 18.81
CA GLN A 50 -1.91 3.68 19.40
C GLN A 50 -2.55 2.34 19.07
N PHE A 51 -1.75 1.40 18.60
CA PHE A 51 -2.17 0.02 18.39
C PHE A 51 -1.99 -0.76 19.68
N SER A 52 -3.03 -1.46 20.11
CA SER A 52 -3.03 -2.28 21.33
C SER A 52 -2.86 -3.76 21.02
N THR A 53 -3.40 -4.24 19.90
CA THR A 53 -3.44 -5.67 19.58
C THR A 53 -2.99 -5.91 18.14
N ALA A 54 -2.39 -7.08 17.93
CA ALA A 54 -2.09 -7.60 16.60
C ALA A 54 -2.76 -8.96 16.41
N THR A 55 -3.50 -9.09 15.31
CA THR A 55 -4.07 -10.36 14.87
C THR A 55 -3.20 -10.92 13.75
N THR A 56 -2.64 -12.11 13.96
CA THR A 56 -1.81 -12.84 13.00
C THR A 56 -2.60 -14.01 12.46
N TYR A 57 -2.85 -14.02 11.16
CA TYR A 57 -3.46 -15.14 10.45
C TYR A 57 -2.38 -16.03 9.83
N ILE A 58 -2.47 -17.34 10.05
CA ILE A 58 -1.50 -18.31 9.54
C ILE A 58 -2.12 -19.04 8.35
N PHE A 59 -1.41 -19.07 7.23
CA PHE A 59 -1.86 -19.70 6.00
C PHE A 59 -0.95 -20.85 5.59
N LYS A 60 -1.52 -21.85 4.92
CA LYS A 60 -0.73 -22.91 4.29
C LYS A 60 -0.04 -22.36 3.04
N THR A 61 1.04 -23.03 2.63
CA THR A 61 1.71 -22.74 1.36
C THR A 61 0.80 -23.14 0.20
N ALA A 62 0.68 -22.26 -0.80
CA ALA A 62 -0.06 -22.54 -2.03
C ALA A 62 0.61 -21.88 -3.24
N TYR A 63 0.13 -22.20 -4.45
CA TYR A 63 0.50 -21.42 -5.63
C TYR A 63 -0.07 -19.99 -5.53
N GLY A 64 0.75 -19.00 -5.92
CA GLY A 64 0.33 -17.59 -5.89
C GLY A 64 1.06 -16.75 -6.93
N GLY A 65 0.41 -16.46 -8.05
CA GLY A 65 1.00 -15.76 -9.20
C GLY A 65 1.46 -14.31 -8.94
N SER A 66 1.06 -13.71 -7.80
CA SER A 66 1.50 -12.37 -7.41
C SER A 66 2.94 -12.33 -6.88
N ALA A 67 3.41 -13.41 -6.27
CA ALA A 67 4.72 -13.52 -5.62
C ALA A 67 5.77 -14.13 -6.56
N LEU A 68 5.98 -13.44 -7.69
CA LEU A 68 6.85 -13.89 -8.77
C LEU A 68 8.35 -13.76 -8.38
N PRO A 69 9.13 -14.85 -8.37
CA PRO A 69 10.55 -14.78 -8.09
C PRO A 69 11.29 -14.09 -9.26
N LYS A 70 12.42 -13.43 -8.98
CA LYS A 70 13.23 -12.78 -10.02
C LYS A 70 13.90 -13.81 -10.93
N ASP A 71 14.50 -14.85 -10.34
CA ASP A 71 15.47 -15.69 -11.03
C ASP A 71 14.86 -16.90 -11.74
N THR A 72 14.24 -17.83 -11.03
CA THR A 72 13.62 -19.04 -11.59
C THR A 72 12.62 -19.70 -10.62
N GLY A 73 11.80 -20.59 -11.15
CA GLY A 73 10.88 -21.44 -10.38
C GLY A 73 9.45 -20.90 -10.29
N PRO A 74 8.54 -21.70 -9.73
CA PRO A 74 7.13 -21.37 -9.68
C PRO A 74 6.86 -20.24 -8.68
N ALA A 75 5.79 -19.50 -8.87
CA ALA A 75 5.34 -18.50 -7.88
C ALA A 75 4.74 -19.21 -6.64
N ILE A 76 5.07 -18.74 -5.44
CA ILE A 76 4.62 -19.33 -4.18
C ILE A 76 3.95 -18.23 -3.39
N GLY A 77 2.74 -18.50 -2.95
CA GLY A 77 1.98 -17.66 -2.05
C GLY A 77 1.38 -18.45 -0.91
N MET A 78 0.24 -17.96 -0.47
CA MET A 78 -0.52 -18.48 0.65
C MET A 78 -1.86 -19.03 0.16
N SER A 79 -2.41 -20.00 0.88
CA SER A 79 -3.76 -20.49 0.64
C SER A 79 -4.80 -19.38 0.78
N TYR A 80 -5.95 -19.58 0.14
CA TYR A 80 -7.06 -18.62 0.23
C TYR A 80 -7.65 -18.54 1.66
N LEU A 81 -7.65 -19.66 2.37
CA LEU A 81 -8.15 -19.77 3.75
C LEU A 81 -6.98 -19.87 4.72
N HIS A 82 -7.08 -19.17 5.85
CA HIS A 82 -6.16 -19.33 6.97
C HIS A 82 -6.49 -20.64 7.70
N VAL A 83 -5.49 -21.20 8.38
CA VAL A 83 -5.64 -22.39 9.20
C VAL A 83 -5.63 -22.08 10.69
N ASP A 84 -5.14 -20.92 11.07
CA ASP A 84 -5.04 -20.49 12.45
C ASP A 84 -5.05 -18.96 12.56
N GLU A 85 -5.40 -18.46 13.74
CA GLU A 85 -5.48 -17.05 14.09
C GLU A 85 -4.96 -16.84 15.51
N VAL A 86 -3.97 -15.97 15.65
CA VAL A 86 -3.36 -15.63 16.93
C VAL A 86 -3.55 -14.14 17.20
N VAL A 87 -4.07 -13.80 18.37
CA VAL A 87 -4.24 -12.40 18.81
C VAL A 87 -3.29 -12.13 19.95
N GLU A 88 -2.43 -11.13 19.78
CA GLU A 88 -1.37 -10.76 20.73
C GLU A 88 -1.54 -9.31 21.20
N ASP A 89 -1.21 -9.06 22.46
CA ASP A 89 -1.18 -7.72 23.05
C ASP A 89 0.19 -7.05 22.81
N LEU A 90 0.19 -5.98 22.03
CA LEU A 90 1.38 -5.23 21.64
C LEU A 90 2.00 -4.43 22.80
N HIS A 91 1.32 -4.30 23.93
CA HIS A 91 1.87 -3.63 25.11
C HIS A 91 2.93 -4.48 25.82
N THR A 92 2.88 -5.80 25.63
CA THR A 92 3.73 -6.76 26.35
C THR A 92 5.09 -6.98 25.69
N ASP A 93 5.21 -6.72 24.39
CA ASP A 93 6.37 -7.13 23.61
C ASP A 93 7.23 -5.94 23.16
N ARG A 94 8.40 -5.78 23.80
CA ARG A 94 9.31 -4.63 23.58
C ARG A 94 10.57 -4.96 22.76
N SER A 95 10.71 -6.18 22.26
CA SER A 95 11.93 -6.61 21.57
C SER A 95 11.63 -7.15 20.18
N HIS A 96 11.54 -6.27 19.19
CA HIS A 96 11.46 -6.69 17.79
C HIS A 96 12.88 -6.77 17.22
N ARG A 97 13.42 -7.99 17.11
CA ARG A 97 14.67 -8.21 16.39
C ARG A 97 14.40 -8.07 14.89
N ARG A 98 15.02 -7.07 14.26
CA ARG A 98 15.04 -6.95 12.80
C ARG A 98 15.88 -8.08 12.23
N SER A 99 15.21 -9.13 11.75
CA SER A 99 15.84 -10.23 11.01
C SER A 99 15.64 -10.04 9.51
N ARG A 100 16.58 -10.55 8.71
CA ARG A 100 16.43 -10.66 7.26
C ARG A 100 15.80 -12.00 6.94
N VAL A 101 14.68 -11.98 6.23
CA VAL A 101 14.04 -13.22 5.76
C VAL A 101 14.87 -13.83 4.64
N ARG A 102 15.09 -15.14 4.73
CA ARG A 102 15.81 -15.93 3.71
C ARG A 102 15.00 -16.00 2.41
N LYS A 103 15.68 -16.04 1.26
CA LYS A 103 15.05 -16.31 -0.03
C LYS A 103 15.11 -17.81 -0.35
N PHE A 104 14.03 -18.33 -0.91
CA PHE A 104 13.96 -19.71 -1.38
C PHE A 104 14.54 -19.85 -2.79
N ASN A 105 15.31 -20.91 -3.02
CA ASN A 105 15.81 -21.30 -4.35
C ASN A 105 14.73 -22.05 -5.15
N HIS A 106 14.85 -22.12 -6.47
CA HIS A 106 13.85 -22.75 -7.35
C HIS A 106 13.52 -24.20 -6.98
N LEU A 107 14.51 -25.02 -6.56
CA LEU A 107 14.27 -26.39 -6.11
C LEU A 107 13.47 -26.45 -4.80
N GLU A 108 13.82 -25.59 -3.83
CA GLU A 108 13.07 -25.50 -2.56
C GLU A 108 11.63 -25.11 -2.82
N ARG A 109 11.40 -24.23 -3.80
CA ARG A 109 10.06 -23.79 -4.20
C ARG A 109 9.24 -24.94 -4.80
N ILE A 110 9.85 -25.73 -5.69
CA ILE A 110 9.22 -26.94 -6.24
C ILE A 110 8.89 -27.92 -5.11
N GLU A 111 9.82 -28.11 -4.17
CA GLU A 111 9.63 -29.01 -3.03
C GLU A 111 8.50 -28.53 -2.11
N MET A 112 8.39 -27.23 -1.86
CA MET A 112 7.28 -26.65 -1.10
C MET A 112 5.93 -26.93 -1.75
N LEU A 113 5.82 -26.80 -3.08
CA LEU A 113 4.57 -27.11 -3.79
C LEU A 113 4.28 -28.63 -3.81
N LYS A 114 5.30 -29.47 -3.94
CA LYS A 114 5.13 -30.93 -3.81
C LYS A 114 4.60 -31.31 -2.42
N ARG A 115 5.12 -30.67 -1.35
CA ARG A 115 4.62 -30.86 0.02
C ARG A 115 3.19 -30.36 0.20
N ALA A 116 2.76 -29.39 -0.61
CA ALA A 116 1.39 -28.91 -0.67
C ALA A 116 0.50 -29.71 -1.63
N GLU A 117 0.93 -30.92 -2.03
CA GLU A 117 0.16 -31.89 -2.82
C GLU A 117 -0.15 -31.46 -4.26
N TYR A 118 0.60 -30.48 -4.82
CA TYR A 118 0.51 -30.15 -6.23
C TYR A 118 1.21 -31.21 -7.10
N ASP A 119 0.59 -31.55 -8.24
CA ASP A 119 1.20 -32.47 -9.20
C ASP A 119 2.40 -31.81 -9.90
N VAL A 120 3.39 -32.61 -10.27
CA VAL A 120 4.59 -32.16 -10.97
C VAL A 120 4.24 -31.50 -12.30
N LYS A 121 3.18 -31.97 -12.98
CA LYS A 121 2.69 -31.36 -14.21
C LYS A 121 2.19 -29.93 -13.99
N GLU A 122 1.41 -29.70 -12.93
CA GLU A 122 0.94 -28.36 -12.57
C GLU A 122 2.08 -27.45 -12.14
N ILE A 123 3.06 -27.98 -11.42
CA ILE A 123 4.25 -27.20 -11.05
C ILE A 123 5.02 -26.75 -12.30
N ALA A 124 5.08 -27.60 -13.34
CA ALA A 124 5.70 -27.24 -14.60
C ALA A 124 4.93 -26.11 -15.31
N THR A 125 3.60 -26.15 -15.33
CA THR A 125 2.79 -25.06 -15.89
C THR A 125 3.01 -23.77 -15.11
N PHE A 126 3.05 -23.81 -13.79
CA PHE A 126 3.35 -22.62 -12.97
C PHE A 126 4.74 -22.03 -13.25
N CYS A 127 5.71 -22.87 -13.61
CA CYS A 127 7.03 -22.39 -14.02
C CYS A 127 6.97 -21.67 -15.39
N MET A 128 6.18 -22.19 -16.33
CA MET A 128 5.96 -21.57 -17.64
C MET A 128 5.26 -20.21 -17.49
N ASP A 129 4.15 -20.16 -16.73
CA ASP A 129 3.44 -18.91 -16.42
C ASP A 129 4.39 -17.87 -15.80
N ALA A 130 5.25 -18.32 -14.87
CA ALA A 130 6.21 -17.44 -14.23
C ALA A 130 7.27 -16.88 -15.20
N ILE A 131 7.62 -17.62 -16.26
CA ILE A 131 8.50 -17.12 -17.33
C ILE A 131 7.78 -16.08 -18.17
N GLU A 132 6.55 -16.36 -18.58
CA GLU A 132 5.73 -15.47 -19.40
C GLU A 132 5.51 -14.11 -18.72
N ILE A 133 5.12 -14.12 -17.44
CA ILE A 133 4.89 -12.89 -16.68
C ILE A 133 6.19 -12.08 -16.55
N ARG A 134 7.34 -12.74 -16.36
CA ARG A 134 8.63 -12.02 -16.27
C ARG A 134 9.01 -11.40 -17.60
N LYS A 135 8.82 -12.13 -18.70
CA LYS A 135 9.09 -11.62 -20.04
C LYS A 135 8.21 -10.40 -20.34
N SER A 136 6.90 -10.50 -20.08
CA SER A 136 5.98 -9.38 -20.24
C SER A 136 6.37 -8.16 -19.40
N ARG A 137 6.73 -8.35 -18.12
CA ARG A 137 7.21 -7.25 -17.26
C ARG A 137 8.50 -6.62 -17.78
N GLN A 138 9.41 -7.44 -18.30
CA GLN A 138 10.68 -6.97 -18.85
C GLN A 138 10.45 -6.13 -20.11
N GLU A 139 9.57 -6.57 -21.00
CA GLU A 139 9.17 -5.83 -22.20
C GLU A 139 8.60 -4.46 -21.84
N THR A 140 7.64 -4.38 -20.91
CA THR A 140 7.09 -3.10 -20.44
C THR A 140 8.15 -2.19 -19.83
N LEU A 141 9.07 -2.74 -19.03
CA LEU A 141 10.16 -1.95 -18.45
C LEU A 141 11.11 -1.40 -19.51
N ASP A 142 11.36 -2.15 -20.57
CA ASP A 142 12.26 -1.74 -21.64
C ASP A 142 11.59 -0.68 -22.54
N GLU A 143 10.29 -0.78 -22.78
CA GLU A 143 9.49 0.27 -23.43
C GLU A 143 9.54 1.58 -22.63
N ILE A 144 9.28 1.53 -21.31
CA ILE A 144 9.33 2.71 -20.43
C ILE A 144 10.73 3.33 -20.41
N LYS A 145 11.79 2.51 -20.34
CA LYS A 145 13.18 3.01 -20.41
C LYS A 145 13.45 3.69 -21.75
N GLN A 146 12.97 3.12 -22.85
CA GLN A 146 13.17 3.71 -24.17
C GLN A 146 12.42 5.03 -24.30
N GLU A 147 11.19 5.13 -23.80
CA GLU A 147 10.43 6.38 -23.78
C GLU A 147 11.13 7.44 -22.91
N ASN A 148 11.58 7.08 -21.72
CA ASN A 148 12.31 7.99 -20.83
C ASN A 148 13.64 8.46 -21.46
N LYS A 149 14.33 7.58 -22.19
CA LYS A 149 15.53 7.96 -22.93
C LYS A 149 15.20 8.95 -24.05
N ARG A 150 14.15 8.70 -24.85
CA ARG A 150 13.70 9.65 -25.89
C ARG A 150 13.34 11.00 -25.29
N LYS A 151 12.59 11.04 -24.19
CA LYS A 151 12.26 12.29 -23.47
C LYS A 151 13.49 13.01 -22.95
N HIS A 152 14.47 12.27 -22.42
CA HIS A 152 15.73 12.85 -21.99
C HIS A 152 16.49 13.49 -23.16
N ASP A 153 16.64 12.75 -24.26
CA ASP A 153 17.31 13.22 -25.48
C ASP A 153 16.56 14.43 -26.09
N GLU A 154 15.23 14.48 -26.02
CA GLU A 154 14.39 15.60 -26.46
C GLU A 154 14.50 16.85 -25.56
N CYS A 155 14.62 16.68 -24.23
CA CYS A 155 14.87 17.80 -23.30
C CYS A 155 16.30 18.33 -23.37
N GLU A 156 17.27 17.48 -23.71
CA GLU A 156 18.69 17.84 -23.88
C GLU A 156 18.95 18.56 -25.22
N ALA A 157 18.04 18.44 -26.20
CA ALA A 157 18.08 19.14 -27.48
C ALA A 157 17.64 20.62 -27.42
N VAL A 158 17.24 21.15 -26.25
CA VAL A 158 17.04 22.58 -26.03
C VAL A 158 18.41 23.23 -25.82
N PRO A 159 18.81 24.29 -26.57
CA PRO A 159 20.11 24.91 -26.40
C PRO A 159 20.30 25.35 -24.95
N ALA A 160 21.43 24.96 -24.37
CA ALA A 160 21.78 25.19 -22.98
C ALA A 160 21.60 26.67 -22.59
N ILE A 161 20.49 26.98 -21.91
CA ILE A 161 20.50 28.05 -20.92
C ILE A 161 21.24 27.45 -19.74
N GLU A 162 22.39 28.04 -19.39
CA GLU A 162 23.25 27.55 -18.31
C GLU A 162 22.44 27.17 -17.08
N PRO A 163 22.72 26.01 -16.44
CA PRO A 163 22.00 25.64 -15.23
C PRO A 163 22.32 26.70 -14.16
N VAL A 164 21.33 27.55 -13.86
CA VAL A 164 21.38 28.43 -12.69
C VAL A 164 21.64 27.51 -11.51
N ARG A 165 22.85 27.62 -10.94
CA ARG A 165 23.25 26.87 -9.76
C ARG A 165 22.14 27.03 -8.75
N ARG A 166 21.42 25.94 -8.45
CA ARG A 166 20.46 25.90 -7.35
C ARG A 166 21.27 26.25 -6.10
N MET A 167 21.16 27.50 -5.64
CA MET A 167 21.70 27.90 -4.36
C MET A 167 21.07 26.97 -3.34
N ARG A 168 21.88 26.13 -2.70
CA ARG A 168 21.45 25.40 -1.52
C ARG A 168 21.13 26.49 -0.50
N MET A 169 19.85 26.76 -0.28
CA MET A 169 19.40 27.57 0.84
C MET A 169 19.86 26.83 2.10
N PHE A 170 20.95 27.32 2.67
CA PHE A 170 21.41 26.92 3.98
C PHE A 170 20.35 27.45 4.94
N TYR A 171 19.38 26.61 5.32
CA TYR A 171 18.50 26.93 6.43
C TYR A 171 19.36 26.85 7.70
N PRO A 172 19.66 27.96 8.39
CA PRO A 172 20.29 27.86 9.69
C PRO A 172 19.33 27.12 10.62
N SER A 173 19.78 25.98 11.16
CA SER A 173 19.11 25.31 12.26
C SER A 173 19.02 26.29 13.43
N PRO A 174 17.83 26.56 14.01
CA PRO A 174 17.77 27.32 15.25
C PRO A 174 18.51 26.51 16.32
N ALA A 175 19.49 27.16 16.95
CA ALA A 175 20.17 26.64 18.12
C ALA A 175 19.13 26.45 19.22
N ILE A 176 19.04 25.23 19.74
CA ILE A 176 18.37 24.97 21.00
C ILE A 176 19.36 25.40 22.08
N ASP A 177 19.17 26.60 22.61
CA ASP A 177 19.88 27.06 23.79
C ASP A 177 19.49 26.18 24.98
N CYS A 178 20.39 25.27 25.33
CA CYS A 178 20.33 24.48 26.54
C CYS A 178 20.97 25.32 27.65
N CYS A 179 20.21 26.26 28.22
CA CYS A 179 20.58 26.87 29.49
C CYS A 179 20.27 25.85 30.61
N GLN A 180 21.33 25.24 31.11
CA GLN A 180 21.39 24.68 32.44
C GLN A 180 21.37 25.84 33.45
N GLU A 181 20.45 25.77 34.40
CA GLU A 181 20.66 26.05 35.83
C GLU A 181 19.53 25.43 36.65
#